data_AF-R0JXW6-F1
#
_entry.id   AF-R0JXW6-F1
#
_cell.length_a   1.000
_cell.length_b   1.000
_cell.length_c   1.000
_cell.angle_alpha   90.00
_cell.angle_beta   90.00
_cell.angle_gamma   90.00
#
_symmetry.space_group_name_H-M   'P 1'
#
loop_
_entity.id
_entity.type
_entity.pdbx_description
1 polymer ?
#
loop_
_entity_poly.entity_id
_entity_poly.type
_entity_poly.pdbx_seq_one_letter_code
_entity_poly.pdbx_strand_id
1 'polypeptide(L)'
;MSGLQSQLNDWSPSSAGSPEMAEHLLTLYEEEGLEGFMDMAYGFAALAYSAVGDANMAMLYAEKAKEAILMKDGKWTRNLAIWDSLMEDLQEHWSWRRRL
;
A
#
# COMPACT_ATOMS: atom_id res chain seq x y z
N MET A 1 15.14 4.81 -4.83
CA MET A 1 13.74 4.32 -4.80
C MET A 1 13.56 2.80 -4.99
N SER A 2 14.24 2.13 -5.93
CA SER A 2 13.97 0.70 -6.23
C SER A 2 14.19 -0.27 -5.05
N GLY A 3 15.09 0.04 -4.11
CA GLY A 3 15.36 -0.79 -2.94
C GLY A 3 14.16 -0.94 -2.01
N LEU A 4 13.53 0.17 -1.60
CA LEU A 4 12.37 0.14 -0.69
C LEU A 4 11.19 -0.57 -1.31
N GLN A 5 10.85 -0.22 -2.54
CA GLN A 5 9.75 -0.87 -3.27
C GLN A 5 9.99 -2.36 -3.47
N SER A 6 11.23 -2.78 -3.74
CA SER A 6 11.57 -4.20 -3.84
C SER A 6 11.39 -4.95 -2.52
N GLN A 7 11.76 -4.35 -1.39
CA GLN A 7 11.58 -4.97 -0.07
C GLN A 7 10.09 -5.03 0.31
N LEU A 8 9.34 -3.95 0.02
CA LEU A 8 7.90 -3.87 0.30
C LEU A 8 7.09 -4.83 -0.58
N ASN A 9 7.55 -5.09 -1.81
CA ASN A 9 6.94 -6.04 -2.74
C ASN A 9 7.46 -7.48 -2.58
N ASP A 10 8.39 -7.74 -1.66
CA ASP A 10 8.74 -9.10 -1.28
C ASP A 10 7.63 -9.66 -0.38
N TRP A 11 7.05 -10.78 -0.81
CA TRP A 11 6.00 -11.51 -0.10
C TRP A 11 6.44 -12.92 0.28
N SER A 12 7.75 -13.19 0.20
CA SER A 12 8.37 -14.41 0.70
C SER A 12 8.25 -14.50 2.23
N PRO A 13 8.36 -15.70 2.83
CA PRO A 13 8.34 -15.87 4.28
C PRO A 13 9.45 -15.11 5.02
N SER A 14 10.52 -14.70 4.33
CA SER A 14 11.65 -13.94 4.88
C SER A 14 11.60 -12.45 4.53
N SER A 15 10.47 -11.95 4.04
CA SER A 15 10.31 -10.55 3.64
C SER A 15 10.66 -9.59 4.78
N ALA A 16 11.50 -8.60 4.47
CA ALA A 16 11.85 -7.52 5.40
C ALA A 16 10.95 -6.28 5.25
N GLY A 17 9.90 -6.34 4.42
CA GLY A 17 9.00 -5.20 4.19
C GLY A 17 8.25 -4.82 5.48
N SER A 18 8.33 -3.56 5.88
CA SER A 18 7.72 -3.07 7.12
C SER A 18 6.93 -1.77 6.92
N PRO A 19 6.01 -1.40 7.84
CA PRO A 19 5.33 -0.11 7.80
C PRO A 19 6.30 1.07 7.78
N GLU A 20 7.39 1.01 8.55
CA GLU A 20 8.40 2.08 8.61
C GLU A 20 9.09 2.28 7.24
N MET A 21 9.35 1.18 6.51
CA MET A 21 9.86 1.29 5.14
C MET A 21 8.85 1.94 4.19
N ALA A 22 7.56 1.67 4.38
CA ALA A 22 6.50 2.28 3.57
C ALA A 22 6.32 3.77 3.89
N GLU A 23 6.43 4.17 5.16
CA GLU A 23 6.42 5.59 5.56
C GLU A 23 7.63 6.37 5.03
N HIS A 24 8.81 5.73 5.01
CA HIS A 24 9.97 6.30 4.35
C HIS A 24 9.73 6.47 2.84
N LEU A 25 9.07 5.50 2.20
CA LEU A 25 8.71 5.63 0.78
C LEU A 25 7.71 6.78 0.54
N LEU A 26 6.72 6.96 1.42
CA LEU A 26 5.79 8.09 1.37
C LEU A 26 6.53 9.44 1.43
N THR A 27 7.41 9.58 2.42
CA THR A 27 8.22 10.80 2.60
C THR A 27 9.05 11.11 1.36
N LEU A 28 9.69 10.10 0.76
CA LEU A 28 10.48 10.28 -0.45
C LEU A 28 9.64 10.73 -1.65
N TYR A 29 8.42 10.21 -1.80
CA TYR A 29 7.53 10.64 -2.88
C TYR A 29 7.13 12.10 -2.72
N GLU A 30 6.86 12.55 -1.50
CA GLU A 30 6.56 13.95 -1.21
C GLU A 30 7.78 14.86 -1.45
N GLU A 31 8.96 14.48 -0.95
CA GLU A 31 10.19 15.26 -1.10
C GLU A 31 10.65 15.40 -2.56
N GLU A 32 10.41 14.37 -3.38
CA GLU A 32 10.78 14.36 -4.80
C GLU A 32 9.69 14.96 -5.72
N GLY A 33 8.58 15.46 -5.18
CA GLY A 33 7.50 16.06 -5.97
C GLY A 33 6.77 15.05 -6.86
N LEU A 34 6.58 13.83 -6.36
CA LEU A 34 5.90 12.72 -7.05
C LEU A 34 4.43 12.60 -6.63
N GLU A 35 3.76 13.71 -6.33
CA GLU A 35 2.38 13.70 -5.81
C GLU A 35 1.40 13.00 -6.77
N GLY A 36 1.65 13.09 -8.08
CA GLY A 36 0.87 12.40 -9.12
C GLY A 36 1.01 10.87 -9.12
N PHE A 37 1.91 10.31 -8.31
CA PHE A 37 2.17 8.87 -8.18
C PHE A 37 1.97 8.35 -6.76
N MET A 38 1.36 9.15 -5.88
CA MET A 38 1.13 8.77 -4.47
C MET A 38 0.23 7.54 -4.33
N ASP A 39 -0.55 7.16 -5.35
CA ASP A 39 -1.29 5.90 -5.39
C ASP A 39 -0.39 4.70 -5.08
N MET A 40 0.83 4.70 -5.63
CA MET A 40 1.80 3.63 -5.41
C MET A 40 2.31 3.61 -3.97
N ALA A 41 2.70 4.78 -3.44
CA ALA A 41 3.26 4.88 -2.10
C ALA A 41 2.21 4.55 -1.02
N TYR A 42 0.99 5.07 -1.17
CA TYR A 42 -0.15 4.70 -0.31
C TYR A 42 -0.47 3.20 -0.41
N GLY A 43 -0.41 2.63 -1.61
CA GLY A 43 -0.64 1.20 -1.78
C GLY A 43 0.36 0.33 -1.04
N PHE A 44 1.65 0.69 -1.07
CA PHE A 44 2.67 0.01 -0.27
C PHE A 44 2.41 0.14 1.23
N ALA A 45 2.00 1.31 1.71
CA ALA A 45 1.68 1.52 3.12
C ALA A 45 0.48 0.68 3.56
N ALA A 46 -0.60 0.67 2.79
CA ALA A 46 -1.79 -0.15 3.06
C ALA A 46 -1.44 -1.63 3.22
N LEU A 47 -0.66 -2.16 2.28
CA LEU A 47 -0.24 -3.55 2.28
C LEU A 47 0.77 -3.87 3.40
N ALA A 48 1.68 -2.95 3.73
CA ALA A 48 2.64 -3.13 4.82
C ALA A 48 1.95 -3.17 6.19
N TYR A 49 1.00 -2.27 6.44
CA TYR A 49 0.21 -2.25 7.67
C TYR A 49 -0.72 -3.47 7.78
N SER A 50 -1.32 -3.90 6.68
CA SER A 50 -2.08 -5.16 6.64
C SER A 50 -1.20 -6.36 7.01
N ALA A 51 0.03 -6.42 6.47
CA ALA A 51 0.97 -7.51 6.71
C ALA A 51 1.39 -7.68 8.17
N VAL A 52 1.35 -6.62 8.97
CA VAL A 52 1.62 -6.66 10.42
C VAL A 52 0.36 -6.68 11.28
N GLY A 53 -0.83 -6.75 10.66
CA GLY A 53 -2.10 -6.83 11.37
C GLY A 53 -2.65 -5.52 11.91
N ASP A 54 -2.16 -4.37 11.45
CA ASP A 54 -2.72 -3.06 11.81
C ASP A 54 -3.87 -2.69 10.87
N ALA A 55 -5.09 -3.02 11.30
CA ALA A 55 -6.27 -2.79 10.48
C ALA A 55 -6.56 -1.31 10.22
N ASN A 56 -6.32 -0.44 11.21
CA ASN A 56 -6.70 0.97 11.11
C ASN A 56 -5.83 1.66 10.06
N MET A 57 -4.52 1.46 10.13
CA MET A 57 -3.59 2.06 9.18
C MET A 57 -3.69 1.43 7.79
N ALA A 58 -3.95 0.12 7.69
CA ALA A 58 -4.19 -0.54 6.42
C ALA A 58 -5.37 0.08 5.66
N MET A 59 -6.50 0.28 6.36
CA MET A 59 -7.72 0.87 5.77
C MET A 59 -7.50 2.34 5.38
N LEU A 60 -6.86 3.13 6.26
CA LEU A 60 -6.55 4.53 5.99
C LEU A 60 -5.75 4.70 4.69
N TYR A 61 -4.70 3.90 4.51
CA TYR A 61 -3.86 4.00 3.32
C TYR A 61 -4.50 3.37 2.08
N ALA A 62 -5.33 2.34 2.23
CA ALA A 62 -6.11 1.78 1.11
C ALA A 62 -7.09 2.80 0.54
N GLU A 63 -7.77 3.57 1.41
CA GLU A 63 -8.65 4.66 0.99
C GLU A 63 -7.86 5.75 0.24
N LYS A 64 -6.72 6.20 0.79
CA LYS A 64 -5.84 7.16 0.11
C LYS A 64 -5.33 6.67 -1.25
N ALA A 65 -4.95 5.39 -1.36
CA ALA A 65 -4.53 4.79 -2.61
C ALA A 65 -5.67 4.79 -3.64
N LYS A 66 -6.87 4.40 -3.21
CA LYS A 66 -8.07 4.42 -4.04
C LYS A 66 -8.43 5.83 -4.53
N GLU A 67 -8.40 6.83 -3.64
CA GLU A 67 -8.67 8.23 -4.00
C GLU A 67 -7.66 8.75 -5.04
N ALA A 68 -6.37 8.49 -4.83
CA ALA A 68 -5.31 8.88 -5.76
C ALA A 68 -5.49 8.21 -7.14
N ILE A 69 -5.84 6.93 -7.19
CA ILE A 69 -6.14 6.21 -8.44
C ILE A 69 -7.37 6.81 -9.13
N LEU A 70 -8.45 7.09 -8.39
CA LEU A 70 -9.65 7.69 -8.96
C LEU A 70 -9.37 9.07 -9.56
N MET A 71 -8.52 9.87 -8.92
CA MET A 71 -8.10 11.17 -9.42
C MET A 71 -7.22 11.07 -10.67
N LYS A 72 -6.31 10.09 -10.72
CA LYS A 72 -5.33 9.93 -11.79
C LYS A 72 -5.87 9.18 -13.01
N ASP A 73 -6.48 8.01 -12.78
CA ASP A 73 -6.83 7.03 -13.82
C ASP A 73 -8.36 6.91 -14.02
N GLY A 74 -9.16 7.41 -13.08
CA GLY A 74 -10.62 7.34 -13.11
C GLY A 74 -11.20 5.98 -12.72
N LYS A 75 -12.54 5.93 -12.59
CA LYS A 75 -13.29 4.79 -12.03
C LYS A 75 -13.27 3.47 -12.82
N TRP A 76 -12.77 3.49 -14.06
CA TRP A 76 -12.78 2.33 -14.95
C TRP A 76 -11.49 1.50 -14.88
N THR A 77 -10.51 1.97 -14.12
CA THR A 77 -9.23 1.26 -13.96
C THR A 77 -9.41 -0.03 -13.16
N ARG A 78 -8.72 -1.08 -13.61
CA ARG A 78 -8.69 -2.37 -12.90
C ARG A 78 -7.92 -2.28 -11.58
N ASN A 79 -7.09 -1.25 -11.41
CA ASN A 79 -6.26 -1.06 -10.23
C ASN A 79 -7.06 -0.78 -8.95
N LEU A 80 -8.37 -0.50 -9.06
CA LEU A 80 -9.24 -0.32 -7.89
C LEU A 80 -9.58 -1.64 -7.19
N ALA A 81 -9.59 -2.76 -7.93
CA ALA A 81 -10.10 -4.04 -7.43
C ALA A 81 -9.33 -4.56 -6.20
N ILE A 82 -8.02 -4.32 -6.13
CA ILE A 82 -7.21 -4.73 -4.98
C ILE A 82 -7.64 -3.97 -3.72
N TRP A 83 -7.87 -2.67 -3.82
CA TRP A 83 -8.29 -1.83 -2.68
C TRP A 83 -9.72 -2.13 -2.27
N ASP A 84 -10.61 -2.34 -3.24
CA ASP A 84 -11.99 -2.76 -2.95
C ASP A 84 -12.01 -4.09 -2.18
N SER A 85 -11.21 -5.09 -2.61
CA SER A 85 -11.13 -6.37 -1.91
C SER A 85 -10.52 -6.26 -0.50
N LEU A 86 -9.49 -5.43 -0.33
CA LEU A 86 -8.85 -5.20 0.96
C LEU A 86 -9.80 -4.51 1.93
N MET A 87 -10.59 -3.55 1.44
CA MET A 87 -11.55 -2.81 2.27
C MET A 87 -12.85 -3.58 2.53
N GLU A 88 -13.22 -4.52 1.66
CA GLU A 88 -14.39 -5.39 1.83
C GLU A 88 -14.19 -6.36 2.99
N ASP A 89 -13.07 -7.10 2.99
CA ASP A 89 -12.69 -7.98 4.10
C ASP A 89 -11.17 -8.01 4.25
N LEU A 90 -10.67 -7.14 5.14
CA LEU A 90 -9.26 -7.04 5.40
C LEU A 90 -8.67 -8.34 5.96
N GLN A 91 -9.42 -9.11 6.76
CA GLN A 91 -8.86 -10.29 7.43
C GLN A 91 -8.73 -11.49 6.48
N GLU A 92 -9.59 -11.56 5.47
CA GLU A 92 -9.50 -12.56 4.38
C GLU A 92 -8.59 -12.10 3.23
N HIS A 93 -8.20 -10.83 3.19
CA HIS A 93 -7.29 -10.32 2.16
C HIS A 93 -5.91 -10.99 2.25
N TRP A 94 -5.33 -11.35 1.10
CA TRP A 94 -4.09 -12.15 1.01
C TRP A 94 -2.87 -11.55 1.73
N SER A 95 -2.88 -10.23 1.97
CA SER A 95 -1.79 -9.53 2.65
C SER A 95 -1.91 -9.56 4.17
N TRP A 96 -3.06 -9.92 4.74
CA TRP A 96 -3.32 -9.82 6.17
C TRP A 96 -2.39 -10.71 7.00
N ARG A 97 -1.74 -10.10 7.99
CA ARG A 97 -0.83 -10.77 8.95
C ARG A 97 0.24 -11.64 8.29
N ARG A 98 0.59 -11.32 7.04
CA ARG A 98 1.52 -12.12 6.22
C ARG A 98 2.95 -12.09 6.74
N ARG A 99 3.30 -11.13 7.59
CA ARG A 99 4.63 -10.94 8.19
C ARG A 99 4.61 -11.04 9.73
N LEU A 100 3.60 -11.74 10.28
CA LEU A 100 3.54 -12.11 11.70
C LEU A 100 3.86 -13.59 11.91
#